data_AF-A0A1D8PJ89-F1
#
_entry.id   AF-A0A1D8PJ89-F1
#
_cell.length_a   1.000
_cell.length_b   1.000
_cell.length_c   1.000
_cell.angle_alpha   90.00
_cell.angle_beta   90.00
_cell.angle_gamma   90.00
#
_symmetry.space_group_name_H-M   'P 1'
#
loop_
_entity.id
_entity.type
_entity.pdbx_description
1 polymer ?
#
loop_
_entity_poly.entity_id
_entity_poly.type
_entity_poly.pdbx_seq_one_letter_code
_entity_poly.pdbx_strand_id
1 'polypeptide(L)'
;MSSPKEALEWKDKGNNLLKQHKYDEAIEAYTKAIEIDPNNAIFYSNRAQVQIKLENYGLAIQDCDLAIKLDINFLKAYYRKGVSLMAILNHKQALENFKFILKKLPNDKLTLENYKQCTNYLKRQAFEKAIAGNDDNESIFNKIDYQSIQIEKSWSGPELNITTTTTNTTTTNTTTTTTVGDNNKNKKSDVIVNIEGLDHDYLKYMIKLFKNGGKLPKRHVFAIIAKVYEILKQENTMTEISLLHSQIDFNNDNDDTINNPHGKGKGKGDQIIGGKKLTVVGDTHGQFFDLLNLFDKFGHVTQDHIYLFNGDFVDRGSWSCEVALYLYVLKILYPKSIFINRGNHETNDMNKTYGFTDECEFKYSKKIFEAFNQSFGALPLACLINQTYLCMHGGLFSNDKVTLKDIKSINRFPSNGSSQPPKEGLAMELLWTDPQEINGRSPSKRGIGMQFGPDITERFCLSNKIRKIIRSHEVRMNGIENEQNGRLMTVFSAPNYCDSTGNLGGVIHIEENSNYKKDLDDGQGYKTVEEKNCPWILTTETFEAVPHPDLKPMAYSKGGFGF
;
A
#
# COMPACT_ATOMS: atom_id res chain seq x y z
N MET A 1 35.17 -34.41 3.71
CA MET A 1 34.66 -33.77 4.93
C MET A 1 34.80 -32.29 4.71
N SER A 2 33.71 -31.58 4.46
CA SER A 2 33.75 -30.12 4.47
C SER A 2 34.16 -29.67 5.87
N SER A 3 35.06 -28.69 5.96
CA SER A 3 35.66 -28.32 7.25
C SER A 3 34.82 -27.23 7.93
N PRO A 4 34.65 -27.26 9.26
CA PRO A 4 34.04 -26.15 10.01
C PRO A 4 34.68 -24.78 9.72
N LYS A 5 35.95 -24.76 9.29
CA LYS A 5 36.66 -23.56 8.85
C LYS A 5 36.06 -22.95 7.58
N GLU A 6 35.68 -23.78 6.61
CA GLU A 6 35.07 -23.35 5.34
C GLU A 6 33.71 -22.69 5.59
N ALA A 7 32.87 -23.25 6.47
CA ALA A 7 31.61 -22.61 6.86
C ALA A 7 31.82 -21.24 7.51
N LEU A 8 32.85 -21.10 8.35
CA LEU A 8 33.19 -19.82 8.99
C LEU A 8 33.64 -18.78 7.97
N GLU A 9 34.41 -19.17 6.94
CA GLU A 9 34.83 -18.29 5.84
C GLU A 9 33.62 -17.76 5.06
N TRP A 10 32.63 -18.61 4.76
CA TRP A 10 31.37 -18.20 4.14
C TRP A 10 30.55 -17.25 5.02
N LYS A 11 30.47 -17.52 6.32
CA LYS A 11 29.83 -16.61 7.29
C LYS A 11 30.54 -15.25 7.33
N ASP A 12 31.87 -15.20 7.29
CA ASP A 12 32.61 -13.95 7.28
C ASP A 12 32.48 -13.18 5.96
N LYS A 13 32.40 -13.89 4.82
CA LYS A 13 32.00 -13.28 3.54
C LYS A 13 30.61 -12.65 3.64
N GLY A 14 29.62 -13.36 4.19
CA GLY A 14 28.28 -12.84 4.42
C GLY A 14 28.27 -11.59 5.33
N ASN A 15 29.08 -11.56 6.38
CA ASN A 15 29.22 -10.39 7.25
C ASN A 15 29.77 -9.16 6.50
N ASN A 16 30.73 -9.37 5.59
CA ASN A 16 31.30 -8.30 4.79
C ASN A 16 30.31 -7.78 3.73
N LEU A 17 29.56 -8.66 3.08
CA LEU A 17 28.50 -8.31 2.14
C LEU A 17 27.38 -7.52 2.83
N LEU A 18 26.97 -7.93 4.03
CA LEU A 18 25.99 -7.20 4.83
C LEU A 18 26.47 -5.76 5.14
N LYS A 19 27.74 -5.56 5.48
CA LYS A 19 28.31 -4.22 5.70
C LYS A 19 28.33 -3.36 4.43
N GLN A 20 28.32 -3.99 3.26
CA GLN A 20 28.25 -3.35 1.94
C GLN A 20 26.81 -3.20 1.44
N HIS A 21 25.79 -3.52 2.25
CA HIS A 21 24.36 -3.52 1.87
C HIS A 21 24.01 -4.49 0.72
N LYS A 22 24.88 -5.47 0.49
CA LYS A 22 24.74 -6.55 -0.50
C LYS A 22 23.93 -7.71 0.06
N TYR A 23 22.62 -7.49 0.22
CA TYR A 23 21.77 -8.35 1.05
C TYR A 23 21.54 -9.74 0.42
N ASP A 24 21.21 -9.83 -0.87
CA ASP A 24 20.96 -11.12 -1.51
C ASP A 24 22.22 -12.00 -1.53
N GLU A 25 23.37 -11.40 -1.85
CA GLU A 25 24.66 -12.10 -1.84
C GLU A 25 25.06 -12.51 -0.41
N ALA A 26 24.71 -11.70 0.60
CA ALA A 26 24.91 -12.05 2.00
C ALA A 26 24.06 -13.26 2.41
N ILE A 27 22.79 -13.33 1.97
CA ILE A 27 21.91 -14.48 2.19
C ILE A 27 22.49 -15.74 1.54
N GLU A 28 22.97 -15.65 0.29
CA GLU A 28 23.61 -16.77 -0.39
C GLU A 28 24.85 -17.25 0.39
N ALA A 29 25.69 -16.33 0.87
CA ALA A 29 26.88 -16.66 1.64
C ALA A 29 26.55 -17.38 2.97
N TYR A 30 25.56 -16.90 3.72
CA TYR A 30 25.12 -17.60 4.95
C TYR A 30 24.45 -18.94 4.64
N THR A 31 23.75 -19.06 3.52
CA THR A 31 23.12 -20.32 3.10
C THR A 31 24.16 -21.38 2.81
N LYS A 32 25.25 -21.03 2.11
CA LYS A 32 26.40 -21.93 1.91
C LYS A 32 27.07 -22.33 3.23
N ALA A 33 27.19 -21.42 4.18
CA ALA A 33 27.70 -21.75 5.52
C ALA A 33 26.82 -22.80 6.24
N ILE A 34 25.49 -22.67 6.13
CA ILE A 34 24.51 -23.61 6.70
C ILE A 34 24.57 -24.97 6.01
N GLU A 35 24.71 -25.01 4.69
CA GLU A 35 24.85 -26.26 3.93
C GLU A 35 26.11 -27.05 4.33
N ILE A 36 27.19 -26.35 4.66
CA ILE A 36 28.46 -26.95 5.09
C ILE A 36 28.42 -27.42 6.55
N ASP A 37 27.90 -26.58 7.46
CA ASP A 37 27.77 -26.89 8.89
C ASP A 37 26.39 -26.43 9.41
N PRO A 38 25.37 -27.31 9.34
CA PRO A 38 23.99 -26.98 9.71
C PRO A 38 23.77 -26.92 11.23
N ASN A 39 24.78 -27.21 12.06
CA ASN A 39 24.61 -27.26 13.52
C ASN A 39 25.03 -25.95 14.21
N ASN A 40 25.43 -24.93 13.47
CA ASN A 40 25.88 -23.67 14.03
C ASN A 40 24.77 -22.61 14.04
N ALA A 41 24.24 -22.31 15.24
CA ALA A 41 23.17 -21.34 15.44
C ALA A 41 23.49 -19.93 14.90
N ILE A 42 24.77 -19.55 14.82
CA ILE A 42 25.21 -18.22 14.36
C ILE A 42 24.82 -17.98 12.91
N PHE A 43 24.91 -19.00 12.04
CA PHE A 43 24.67 -18.83 10.61
C PHE A 43 23.21 -18.47 10.33
N TYR A 44 22.28 -19.21 10.92
CA TYR A 44 20.85 -18.92 10.86
C TYR A 44 20.53 -17.53 11.41
N SER A 45 21.04 -17.19 12.60
CA SER A 45 20.74 -15.89 13.19
C SER A 45 21.30 -14.73 12.38
N ASN A 46 22.47 -14.89 11.75
CA ASN A 46 23.03 -13.88 10.85
C ASN A 46 22.24 -13.76 9.55
N ARG A 47 21.77 -14.87 8.97
CA ARG A 47 20.86 -14.84 7.81
C ARG A 47 19.52 -14.18 8.16
N ALA A 48 18.96 -14.46 9.35
CA ALA A 48 17.77 -13.79 9.87
C ALA A 48 17.96 -12.26 9.96
N GLN A 49 19.16 -11.77 10.32
CA GLN A 49 19.44 -10.33 10.34
C GLN A 49 19.29 -9.69 8.96
N VAL A 50 19.74 -10.38 7.91
CA VAL A 50 19.63 -9.89 6.53
C VAL A 50 18.18 -9.99 6.05
N GLN A 51 17.51 -11.10 6.38
CA GLN A 51 16.08 -11.27 6.11
C GLN A 51 15.22 -10.20 6.78
N ILE A 52 15.57 -9.74 8.00
CA ILE A 52 14.92 -8.58 8.65
C ILE A 52 15.15 -7.30 7.84
N LYS A 53 16.36 -7.08 7.31
CA LYS A 53 16.66 -5.92 6.45
C LYS A 53 15.92 -5.96 5.12
N LEU A 54 15.61 -7.16 4.61
CA LEU A 54 14.75 -7.40 3.46
C LEU A 54 13.28 -7.62 3.82
N GLU A 55 12.91 -7.50 5.10
CA GLU A 55 11.55 -7.67 5.63
C GLU A 55 10.89 -9.02 5.34
N ASN A 56 11.72 -10.02 5.07
CA ASN A 56 11.36 -11.41 5.05
C ASN A 56 11.20 -11.92 6.49
N TYR A 57 10.33 -11.28 7.29
CA TYR A 57 10.16 -11.55 8.72
C TYR A 57 9.72 -12.98 9.00
N GLY A 58 8.92 -13.57 8.11
CA GLY A 58 8.55 -14.98 8.17
C GLY A 58 9.76 -15.90 8.05
N LEU A 59 10.66 -15.62 7.10
CA LEU A 59 11.93 -16.36 6.97
C LEU A 59 12.84 -16.09 8.18
N ALA A 60 12.91 -14.84 8.65
CA ALA A 60 13.74 -14.47 9.79
C ALA A 60 13.31 -15.19 11.07
N ILE A 61 11.99 -15.33 11.27
CA ILE A 61 11.41 -16.11 12.37
C ILE A 61 11.80 -17.58 12.26
N GLN A 62 11.72 -18.19 11.07
CA GLN A 62 12.13 -19.58 10.85
C GLN A 62 13.62 -19.79 11.15
N ASP A 63 14.49 -18.91 10.67
CA ASP A 63 15.92 -18.97 10.96
C ASP A 63 16.20 -18.76 12.46
N CYS A 64 15.47 -17.86 13.13
CA CYS A 64 15.59 -17.71 14.57
C CYS A 64 15.12 -18.96 15.33
N ASP A 65 14.07 -19.62 14.88
CA ASP A 65 13.58 -20.88 15.48
C ASP A 65 14.60 -22.01 15.35
N LEU A 66 15.25 -22.13 14.18
CA LEU A 66 16.35 -23.08 13.97
C LEU A 66 17.55 -22.73 14.86
N ALA A 67 17.93 -21.46 14.94
CA ALA A 67 19.02 -21.01 15.81
C ALA A 67 18.76 -21.32 17.29
N ILE A 68 17.54 -21.08 17.78
CA ILE A 68 17.12 -21.35 19.17
C ILE A 68 17.08 -22.87 19.45
N LYS A 69 16.69 -23.68 18.46
CA LYS A 69 16.71 -25.14 18.58
C LYS A 69 18.14 -25.69 18.74
N LEU A 70 19.11 -25.07 18.07
CA LEU A 70 20.53 -25.45 18.14
C LEU A 70 21.22 -24.92 19.41
N ASP A 71 20.93 -23.68 19.81
CA ASP A 71 21.40 -23.08 21.06
C ASP A 71 20.28 -22.30 21.74
N ILE A 72 19.65 -22.93 22.73
CA ILE A 72 18.55 -22.37 23.52
C ILE A 72 18.97 -21.11 24.31
N ASN A 73 20.26 -20.87 24.50
CA ASN A 73 20.76 -19.69 25.20
C ASN A 73 21.14 -18.55 24.25
N PHE A 74 20.97 -18.69 22.94
CA PHE A 74 21.43 -17.72 21.97
C PHE A 74 20.55 -16.46 21.89
N LEU A 75 20.84 -15.47 22.74
CA LEU A 75 20.00 -14.28 22.92
C LEU A 75 19.78 -13.44 21.65
N LYS A 76 20.74 -13.41 20.73
CA LYS A 76 20.60 -12.69 19.46
C LYS A 76 19.45 -13.23 18.60
N ALA A 77 19.23 -14.56 18.63
CA ALA A 77 18.11 -15.18 17.91
C ALA A 77 16.75 -14.77 18.52
N TYR A 78 16.63 -14.77 19.86
CA TYR A 78 15.42 -14.26 20.52
C TYR A 78 15.15 -12.79 20.19
N TYR A 79 16.20 -11.95 20.17
CA TYR A 79 16.05 -10.53 19.87
C TYR A 79 15.54 -10.33 18.44
N ARG A 80 16.20 -10.96 17.47
CA ARG A 80 15.83 -10.90 16.04
C ARG A 80 14.44 -11.48 15.79
N LYS A 81 14.06 -12.58 16.46
CA LYS A 81 12.70 -13.13 16.43
C LYS A 81 11.70 -12.14 17.00
N GLY A 82 11.99 -11.53 18.14
CA GLY A 82 11.14 -10.52 18.78
C GLY A 82 10.88 -9.31 17.87
N VAL A 83 11.94 -8.78 17.24
CA VAL A 83 11.83 -7.68 16.26
C VAL A 83 11.01 -8.10 15.04
N SER A 84 11.24 -9.31 14.51
CA SER A 84 10.45 -9.83 13.37
C SER A 84 8.98 -10.01 13.75
N LEU A 85 8.69 -10.52 14.94
CA LEU A 85 7.33 -10.69 15.47
C LEU A 85 6.64 -9.33 15.71
N MET A 86 7.37 -8.31 16.13
CA MET A 86 6.84 -6.94 16.20
C MET A 86 6.44 -6.41 14.84
N ALA A 87 7.29 -6.61 13.83
CA ALA A 87 7.02 -6.13 12.48
C ALA A 87 5.80 -6.80 11.83
N ILE A 88 5.52 -8.06 12.17
CA ILE A 88 4.28 -8.77 11.79
C ILE A 88 3.14 -8.64 12.80
N LEU A 89 3.25 -7.67 13.74
CA LEU A 89 2.22 -7.30 14.72
C LEU A 89 1.82 -8.41 15.70
N ASN A 90 2.69 -9.39 15.89
CA ASN A 90 2.56 -10.44 16.87
C ASN A 90 3.25 -10.06 18.18
N HIS A 91 2.83 -8.93 18.75
CA HIS A 91 3.43 -8.33 19.96
C HIS A 91 3.39 -9.26 21.17
N LYS A 92 2.38 -10.14 21.26
CA LYS A 92 2.28 -11.13 22.34
C LYS A 92 3.48 -12.07 22.33
N GLN A 93 3.81 -12.66 21.18
CA GLN A 93 4.98 -13.54 21.08
C GLN A 93 6.29 -12.75 21.12
N ALA A 94 6.31 -11.52 20.59
CA ALA A 94 7.49 -10.65 20.70
C ALA A 94 7.85 -10.38 22.17
N LEU A 95 6.86 -10.08 23.02
CA LEU A 95 7.07 -9.89 24.46
C LEU A 95 7.71 -11.10 25.13
N GLU A 96 7.29 -12.32 24.81
CA GLU A 96 7.89 -13.53 25.41
C GLU A 96 9.37 -13.67 25.03
N ASN A 97 9.74 -13.32 23.80
CA ASN A 97 11.13 -13.32 23.35
C ASN A 97 11.97 -12.26 24.10
N PHE A 98 11.48 -11.02 24.20
CA PHE A 98 12.17 -9.97 24.93
C PHE A 98 12.24 -10.25 26.43
N LYS A 99 11.18 -10.82 27.02
CA LYS A 99 11.15 -11.24 28.42
C LYS A 99 12.21 -12.30 28.72
N PHE A 100 12.44 -13.24 27.81
CA PHE A 100 13.51 -14.23 27.96
C PHE A 100 14.90 -13.58 28.03
N ILE A 101 15.16 -12.59 27.18
CA ILE A 101 16.41 -11.82 27.19
C ILE A 101 16.54 -11.01 28.48
N LEU A 102 15.51 -10.24 28.86
CA LEU A 102 15.52 -9.38 30.04
C LEU A 102 15.66 -10.17 31.36
N LYS A 103 15.26 -11.45 31.40
CA LYS A 103 15.53 -12.33 32.54
C LYS A 103 17.04 -12.55 32.76
N LYS A 104 17.83 -12.56 31.69
CA LYS A 104 19.29 -12.77 31.71
C LYS A 104 20.07 -11.45 31.70
N LEU A 105 19.57 -10.45 30.97
CA LEU A 105 20.16 -9.14 30.79
C LEU A 105 19.11 -8.05 31.12
N PRO A 106 18.81 -7.81 32.41
CA PRO A 106 17.72 -6.92 32.82
C PRO A 106 17.94 -5.45 32.42
N ASN A 107 19.18 -5.06 32.17
CA ASN A 107 19.57 -3.69 31.81
C ASN A 107 19.81 -3.51 30.30
N ASP A 108 19.46 -4.49 29.46
CA ASP A 108 19.59 -4.31 28.01
C ASP A 108 18.60 -3.26 27.50
N LYS A 109 19.10 -2.04 27.28
CA LYS A 109 18.29 -0.85 26.98
C LYS A 109 17.43 -1.04 25.73
N LEU A 110 18.01 -1.65 24.69
CA LEU A 110 17.34 -1.83 23.40
C LEU A 110 16.18 -2.84 23.53
N THR A 111 16.40 -3.99 24.16
CA THR A 111 15.33 -4.94 24.45
C THR A 111 14.26 -4.34 25.37
N LEU A 112 14.65 -3.56 26.39
CA LEU A 112 13.71 -2.93 27.30
C LEU A 112 12.79 -1.94 26.57
N GLU A 113 13.32 -1.19 25.61
CA GLU A 113 12.54 -0.27 24.79
C GLU A 113 11.51 -1.03 23.93
N ASN A 114 11.95 -2.04 23.20
CA ASN A 114 11.04 -2.88 22.39
C ASN A 114 9.98 -3.60 23.26
N TYR A 115 10.37 -4.07 24.44
CA TYR A 115 9.44 -4.65 25.41
C TYR A 115 8.36 -3.66 25.85
N LYS A 116 8.74 -2.42 26.17
CA LYS A 116 7.80 -1.34 26.50
C LYS A 116 6.88 -1.01 25.33
N GLN A 117 7.42 -0.92 24.11
CA GLN A 117 6.63 -0.67 22.90
C GLN A 117 5.55 -1.75 22.70
N CYS A 118 5.91 -3.04 22.77
CA CYS A 118 4.94 -4.13 22.68
C CYS A 118 3.89 -4.08 23.81
N THR A 119 4.32 -3.77 25.04
CA THR A 119 3.41 -3.66 26.19
C THR A 119 2.40 -2.54 25.98
N ASN A 120 2.88 -1.38 25.54
CA ASN A 120 2.04 -0.21 25.26
C ASN A 120 1.08 -0.49 24.11
N TYR A 121 1.54 -1.16 23.06
CA TYR A 121 0.70 -1.57 21.95
C TYR A 121 -0.43 -2.50 22.40
N LEU A 122 -0.12 -3.56 23.15
CA LEU A 122 -1.15 -4.50 23.61
C LEU A 122 -2.13 -3.86 24.59
N LYS A 123 -1.66 -2.99 25.49
CA LYS A 123 -2.53 -2.20 26.38
C LYS A 123 -3.46 -1.31 25.58
N ARG A 124 -2.93 -0.60 24.58
CA ARG A 124 -3.71 0.25 23.69
C ARG A 124 -4.73 -0.56 22.89
N GLN A 125 -4.33 -1.71 22.33
CA GLN A 125 -5.23 -2.60 21.60
C GLN A 125 -6.36 -3.12 22.50
N ALA A 126 -6.05 -3.50 23.75
CA ALA A 126 -7.06 -3.92 24.71
C ALA A 126 -8.02 -2.78 25.07
N PHE A 127 -7.50 -1.56 25.23
CA PHE A 127 -8.28 -0.37 25.50
C PHE A 127 -9.18 0.03 24.31
N GLU A 128 -8.64 0.05 23.09
CA GLU A 128 -9.38 0.29 21.85
C GLU A 128 -10.49 -0.75 21.67
N LYS A 129 -10.22 -2.04 21.92
CA LYS A 129 -11.26 -3.09 21.91
C LYS A 129 -12.34 -2.89 22.97
N ALA A 130 -11.99 -2.39 24.16
CA ALA A 130 -12.94 -2.10 25.22
C ALA A 130 -13.84 -0.89 24.88
N ILE A 131 -13.31 0.10 24.16
CA ILE A 131 -14.07 1.28 23.71
C ILE A 131 -14.92 0.97 22.47
N ALA A 132 -14.44 0.12 21.55
CA ALA A 132 -15.16 -0.21 20.32
C ALA A 132 -16.57 -0.80 20.55
N GLY A 133 -16.89 -1.24 21.77
CA GLY A 133 -18.25 -1.65 22.16
C GLY A 133 -19.21 -0.50 22.52
N ASN A 134 -18.72 0.72 22.77
CA ASN A 134 -19.50 1.78 23.44
C ASN A 134 -19.57 3.14 22.70
N ASP A 135 -18.85 3.36 21.60
CA ASP A 135 -18.86 4.66 20.94
C ASP A 135 -19.75 4.69 19.69
N ASP A 136 -20.50 5.79 19.54
CA ASP A 136 -21.10 6.18 18.28
C ASP A 136 -20.02 6.14 17.18
N ASN A 137 -20.25 5.31 16.15
CA ASN A 137 -19.47 5.19 14.92
C ASN A 137 -19.56 6.47 14.04
N GLU A 138 -19.47 7.63 14.69
CA GLU A 138 -19.46 8.95 14.08
C GLU A 138 -18.06 9.26 13.56
N SER A 139 -18.04 9.63 12.28
CA SER A 139 -16.87 10.04 11.51
C SER A 139 -16.08 11.17 12.20
N ILE A 140 -14.74 11.12 12.19
CA ILE A 140 -13.90 12.21 12.70
C ILE A 140 -14.22 13.52 11.98
N PHE A 141 -14.59 13.45 10.71
CA PHE A 141 -14.95 14.61 9.88
C PHE A 141 -16.22 15.31 10.34
N ASN A 142 -17.12 14.62 11.05
CA ASN A 142 -18.32 15.21 11.65
C ASN A 142 -18.03 15.85 13.03
N LYS A 143 -16.96 15.39 13.69
CA LYS A 143 -16.53 15.90 15.02
C LYS A 143 -15.63 17.13 14.93
N ILE A 144 -15.22 17.52 13.73
CA ILE A 144 -14.38 18.69 13.49
C ILE A 144 -15.25 19.91 13.23
N ASP A 145 -15.09 20.94 14.06
CA ASP A 145 -15.61 22.27 13.77
C ASP A 145 -14.60 23.05 12.93
N TYR A 146 -14.75 22.98 11.60
CA TYR A 146 -13.84 23.59 10.64
C TYR A 146 -13.78 25.12 10.73
N GLN A 147 -14.82 25.77 11.27
CA GLN A 147 -14.90 27.23 11.35
C GLN A 147 -14.17 27.78 12.58
N SER A 148 -14.07 27.00 13.66
CA SER A 148 -13.34 27.43 14.87
C SER A 148 -11.83 27.19 14.79
N ILE A 149 -11.34 26.32 13.88
CA ILE A 149 -9.90 26.11 13.69
C ILE A 149 -9.26 27.39 13.15
N GLN A 150 -8.49 28.06 14.00
CA GLN A 150 -7.72 29.23 13.63
C GLN A 150 -6.56 28.84 12.71
N ILE A 151 -6.34 29.65 11.67
CA ILE A 151 -5.13 29.54 10.85
C ILE A 151 -3.93 29.96 11.70
N GLU A 152 -2.84 29.20 11.57
CA GLU A 152 -1.58 29.49 12.25
C GLU A 152 -1.09 30.90 11.88
N LYS A 153 -0.76 31.75 12.87
CA LYS A 153 -0.35 33.15 12.64
C LYS A 153 0.87 33.33 11.72
N SER A 154 1.68 32.29 11.59
CA SER A 154 2.84 32.26 10.69
C SER A 154 2.47 31.97 9.23
N TRP A 155 1.21 31.61 8.95
CA TRP A 155 0.75 31.36 7.60
C TRP A 155 0.67 32.65 6.80
N SER A 156 1.36 32.66 5.66
CA SER A 156 1.40 33.78 4.69
C SER A 156 1.06 33.32 3.27
N GLY A 157 0.54 32.10 3.15
CA GLY A 157 0.11 31.53 1.87
C GLY A 157 -1.31 31.91 1.50
N PRO A 158 -1.80 31.44 0.33
CA PRO A 158 -3.18 31.65 -0.07
C PRO A 158 -4.16 31.09 0.98
N GLU A 159 -5.27 31.80 1.16
CA GLU A 159 -6.39 31.35 2.01
C GLU A 159 -7.31 30.42 1.23
N LEU A 160 -7.89 29.43 1.92
CA LEU A 160 -8.97 28.61 1.41
C LEU A 160 -10.27 28.98 2.10
N ASN A 161 -11.32 29.25 1.33
CA ASN A 161 -12.66 29.42 1.89
C ASN A 161 -13.28 28.03 2.11
N ILE A 162 -13.25 27.58 3.37
CA ILE A 162 -13.72 26.25 3.79
C ILE A 162 -15.10 26.41 4.43
N THR A 163 -16.11 25.81 3.81
CA THR A 163 -17.49 25.79 4.32
C THR A 163 -17.98 24.36 4.48
N THR A 164 -18.99 24.17 5.34
CA THR A 164 -19.58 22.85 5.63
C THR A 164 -21.09 22.87 5.44
N THR A 165 -21.64 21.82 4.85
CA THR A 165 -23.08 21.61 4.73
C THR A 165 -23.45 20.26 5.34
N THR A 166 -24.54 20.21 6.10
CA THR A 166 -25.02 18.97 6.73
C THR A 166 -26.09 18.32 5.87
N THR A 167 -25.88 17.08 5.43
CA THR A 167 -26.94 16.31 4.76
C THR A 167 -27.78 15.54 5.76
N ASN A 168 -29.09 15.77 5.76
CA ASN A 168 -30.05 14.97 6.52
C ASN A 168 -30.46 13.75 5.70
N THR A 169 -29.76 12.63 5.84
CA THR A 169 -30.17 11.38 5.18
C THR A 169 -31.39 10.81 5.92
N THR A 170 -32.57 10.85 5.30
CA THR A 170 -33.76 10.19 5.83
C THR A 170 -33.76 8.75 5.35
N THR A 171 -33.38 7.80 6.20
CA THR A 171 -33.47 6.37 5.86
C THR A 171 -34.95 5.99 5.75
N THR A 172 -35.49 5.95 4.53
CA THR A 172 -36.78 5.33 4.26
C THR A 172 -36.60 3.81 4.37
N ASN A 173 -36.84 3.27 5.56
CA ASN A 173 -36.97 1.82 5.72
C ASN A 173 -38.25 1.39 5.00
N THR A 174 -38.10 0.84 3.80
CA THR A 174 -39.12 0.06 3.12
C THR A 174 -39.40 -1.20 3.94
N THR A 175 -40.59 -1.23 4.54
CA THR A 175 -41.40 -2.41 4.86
C THR A 175 -40.76 -3.56 5.64
N THR A 176 -40.95 -3.57 6.96
CA THR A 176 -41.51 -4.75 7.65
C THR A 176 -42.24 -4.31 8.92
N THR A 177 -43.53 -4.60 8.97
CA THR A 177 -44.40 -4.54 10.14
C THR A 177 -43.80 -5.34 11.30
N THR A 178 -43.77 -4.78 12.52
CA THR A 178 -44.40 -5.30 13.76
C THR A 178 -43.82 -4.56 14.99
N THR A 179 -44.74 -4.05 15.83
CA THR A 179 -44.63 -3.64 17.25
C THR A 179 -43.67 -2.52 17.70
N VAL A 180 -44.33 -1.44 18.12
CA VAL A 180 -44.04 -0.41 19.13
C VAL A 180 -42.88 -0.72 20.08
N GLY A 181 -41.83 0.10 19.96
CA GLY A 181 -40.77 0.30 20.95
C GLY A 181 -39.98 1.54 20.51
N ASP A 182 -40.11 2.63 21.28
CA ASP A 182 -39.35 3.86 21.09
C ASP A 182 -37.85 3.54 21.03
N ASN A 183 -37.22 3.86 19.91
CA ASN A 183 -35.82 4.23 19.85
C ASN A 183 -35.61 5.11 18.63
N ASN A 184 -35.26 6.37 18.90
CA ASN A 184 -34.82 7.36 17.93
C ASN A 184 -33.95 6.71 16.85
N LYS A 185 -34.46 6.69 15.61
CA LYS A 185 -33.65 6.37 14.44
C LYS A 185 -32.49 7.37 14.39
N ASN A 186 -31.26 6.91 14.64
CA ASN A 186 -30.04 7.69 14.44
C ASN A 186 -30.02 8.25 13.00
N LYS A 187 -30.46 9.49 12.83
CA LYS A 187 -30.20 10.30 11.63
C LYS A 187 -28.70 10.49 11.56
N LYS A 188 -28.00 9.70 10.74
CA LYS A 188 -26.58 9.90 10.51
C LYS A 188 -26.43 11.09 9.56
N SER A 189 -26.23 12.27 10.13
CA SER A 189 -25.89 13.47 9.38
C SER A 189 -24.42 13.42 9.00
N ASP A 190 -24.11 13.38 7.71
CA ASP A 190 -22.75 13.50 7.20
C ASP A 190 -22.45 14.99 6.92
N VAL A 191 -21.26 15.44 7.31
CA VAL A 191 -20.75 16.77 6.99
C VAL A 191 -20.07 16.72 5.62
N ILE A 192 -20.57 17.52 4.68
CA ILE A 192 -19.95 17.77 3.37
C ILE A 192 -19.05 18.99 3.51
N VAL A 193 -17.81 18.88 3.04
CA VAL A 193 -16.83 19.98 3.06
C VAL A 193 -16.70 20.55 1.64
N ASN A 194 -16.80 21.87 1.53
CA ASN A 194 -16.52 22.60 0.31
C ASN A 194 -15.28 23.45 0.51
N ILE A 195 -14.40 23.46 -0.49
CA ILE A 195 -13.12 24.18 -0.46
C ILE A 195 -13.05 25.07 -1.70
N GLU A 196 -13.32 26.35 -1.52
CA GLU A 196 -13.11 27.36 -2.56
C GLU A 196 -11.68 27.91 -2.48
N GLY A 197 -11.06 28.16 -3.64
CA GLY A 197 -9.66 28.60 -3.75
C GLY A 197 -8.63 27.45 -3.81
N LEU A 198 -9.07 26.18 -3.73
CA LEU A 198 -8.18 25.05 -3.97
C LEU A 198 -8.07 24.80 -5.48
N ASP A 199 -7.08 25.45 -6.11
CA ASP A 199 -6.82 25.41 -7.55
C ASP A 199 -5.34 25.10 -7.86
N HIS A 200 -4.95 25.25 -9.13
CA HIS A 200 -3.57 25.04 -9.58
C HIS A 200 -2.56 26.01 -8.96
N ASP A 201 -2.97 27.22 -8.60
CA ASP A 201 -2.06 28.19 -7.98
C ASP A 201 -1.83 27.86 -6.51
N TYR A 202 -2.87 27.38 -5.80
CA TYR A 202 -2.70 26.77 -4.50
C TYR A 202 -1.77 25.55 -4.56
N LEU A 203 -1.95 24.65 -5.54
CA LEU A 203 -1.10 23.47 -5.73
C LEU A 203 0.38 23.88 -5.95
N LYS A 204 0.66 24.84 -6.83
CA LYS A 204 2.02 25.36 -7.06
C LYS A 204 2.62 25.95 -5.78
N TYR A 205 1.83 26.72 -5.02
CA TYR A 205 2.28 27.28 -3.74
C TYR A 205 2.61 26.16 -2.73
N MET A 206 1.73 25.15 -2.62
CA MET A 206 1.92 24.00 -1.75
C MET A 206 3.21 23.23 -2.08
N ILE A 207 3.49 22.98 -3.36
CA ILE A 207 4.75 22.34 -3.79
C ILE A 207 5.96 23.16 -3.33
N LYS A 208 5.96 24.48 -3.57
CA LYS A 208 7.05 25.38 -3.16
C LYS A 208 7.22 25.38 -1.64
N LEU A 209 6.12 25.43 -0.89
CA LEU A 209 6.11 25.38 0.56
C LEU A 209 6.76 24.10 1.09
N PHE A 210 6.34 22.93 0.57
CA PHE A 210 6.88 21.63 0.98
C PHE A 210 8.36 21.46 0.62
N LYS A 211 8.79 21.90 -0.57
CA LYS A 211 10.22 21.90 -0.95
C LYS A 211 11.08 22.73 0.00
N ASN A 212 10.51 23.77 0.61
CA ASN A 212 11.18 24.64 1.58
C ASN A 212 11.02 24.17 3.03
N GLY A 213 10.49 22.96 3.28
CA GLY A 213 10.26 22.42 4.62
C GLY A 213 9.09 23.05 5.38
N GLY A 214 8.24 23.82 4.69
CA GLY A 214 7.02 24.39 5.25
C GLY A 214 5.88 23.36 5.30
N LYS A 215 4.79 23.71 6.01
CA LYS A 215 3.61 22.86 6.18
C LYS A 215 2.32 23.67 6.05
N LEU A 216 1.25 23.01 5.61
CA LEU A 216 -0.06 23.66 5.47
C LEU A 216 -0.69 23.97 6.84
N PRO A 217 -1.63 24.92 6.92
CA PRO A 217 -2.43 25.14 8.12
C PRO A 217 -3.27 23.91 8.45
N LYS A 218 -3.44 23.58 9.74
CA LYS A 218 -4.26 22.41 10.14
C LYS A 218 -5.67 22.47 9.59
N ARG A 219 -6.27 23.67 9.48
CA ARG A 219 -7.60 23.88 8.89
C ARG A 219 -7.66 23.39 7.44
N HIS A 220 -6.65 23.73 6.64
CA HIS A 220 -6.57 23.32 5.23
C HIS A 220 -6.37 21.81 5.14
N VAL A 221 -5.48 21.26 5.96
CA VAL A 221 -5.20 19.81 5.99
C VAL A 221 -6.47 19.01 6.32
N PHE A 222 -7.20 19.38 7.38
CA PHE A 222 -8.46 18.71 7.71
C PHE A 222 -9.48 18.78 6.58
N ALA A 223 -9.64 19.96 5.95
CA ALA A 223 -10.59 20.14 4.86
C ALA A 223 -10.21 19.30 3.63
N ILE A 224 -8.93 19.30 3.22
CA ILE A 224 -8.43 18.50 2.09
C ILE A 224 -8.67 17.01 2.33
N ILE A 225 -8.32 16.50 3.52
CA ILE A 225 -8.53 15.08 3.87
C ILE A 225 -10.03 14.75 3.86
N ALA A 226 -10.87 15.60 4.44
CA ALA A 226 -12.31 15.41 4.47
C ALA A 226 -12.92 15.37 3.06
N LYS A 227 -12.49 16.28 2.18
CA LYS A 227 -12.98 16.33 0.80
C LYS A 227 -12.54 15.11 0.00
N VAL A 228 -11.31 14.65 0.15
CA VAL A 228 -10.87 13.40 -0.50
C VAL A 228 -11.63 12.19 0.05
N TYR A 229 -11.86 12.11 1.36
CA TYR A 229 -12.68 11.05 1.94
C TYR A 229 -14.10 11.01 1.35
N GLU A 230 -14.73 12.17 1.16
CA GLU A 230 -16.03 12.29 0.48
C GLU A 230 -15.99 11.72 -0.94
N ILE A 231 -14.95 12.07 -1.73
CA ILE A 231 -14.77 11.57 -3.09
C ILE A 231 -14.55 10.04 -3.07
N LEU A 232 -13.63 9.54 -2.24
CA LEU A 232 -13.28 8.12 -2.16
C LEU A 232 -14.45 7.25 -1.68
N LYS A 233 -15.35 7.78 -0.84
CA LYS A 233 -16.60 7.08 -0.43
C LYS A 233 -17.52 6.76 -1.61
N GLN A 234 -17.47 7.56 -2.67
CA GLN A 234 -18.31 7.37 -3.87
C GLN A 234 -17.67 6.40 -4.87
N GLU A 235 -16.39 6.07 -4.71
CA GLU A 235 -15.70 5.15 -5.61
C GLU A 235 -15.95 3.70 -5.23
N ASN A 236 -16.10 2.85 -6.24
CA ASN A 236 -16.24 1.41 -6.04
C ASN A 236 -14.99 0.77 -5.43
N THR A 237 -15.19 -0.34 -4.71
CA THR A 237 -14.11 -1.18 -4.15
C THR A 237 -13.03 -1.48 -5.17
N MET A 238 -13.45 -1.82 -6.39
CA MET A 238 -12.60 -1.90 -7.56
C MET A 238 -13.05 -0.85 -8.56
N THR A 239 -12.21 0.14 -8.84
CA THR A 239 -12.49 1.15 -9.87
C THR A 239 -12.34 0.53 -11.25
N GLU A 240 -13.11 1.01 -12.23
CA GLU A 240 -13.05 0.53 -13.61
C GLU A 240 -12.75 1.71 -14.53
N ILE A 241 -11.64 1.65 -15.26
CA ILE A 241 -11.19 2.72 -16.16
C ILE A 241 -11.10 2.15 -17.57
N SER A 242 -11.68 2.83 -18.55
CA SER A 242 -11.48 2.53 -19.97
C SER A 242 -10.91 3.74 -20.69
N LEU A 243 -9.69 3.60 -21.18
CA LEU A 243 -9.04 4.60 -22.02
C LEU A 243 -9.72 4.68 -23.37
N LEU A 244 -9.80 5.90 -23.91
CA LEU A 244 -10.29 6.13 -25.26
C LEU A 244 -9.42 5.38 -26.27
N HIS A 245 -10.05 4.88 -27.33
CA HIS A 245 -9.39 4.15 -28.40
C HIS A 245 -10.09 4.47 -29.72
N SER A 246 -9.35 4.79 -30.78
CA SER A 246 -9.89 5.33 -32.03
C SER A 246 -10.79 4.36 -32.80
N GLN A 247 -10.56 3.05 -32.65
CA GLN A 247 -11.33 1.96 -33.28
C GLN A 247 -12.43 1.34 -32.40
N ILE A 248 -12.50 1.65 -31.09
CA ILE A 248 -13.45 1.02 -30.16
C ILE A 248 -14.51 2.05 -29.77
N ASP A 249 -15.78 1.74 -30.06
CA ASP A 249 -16.90 2.58 -29.66
C ASP A 249 -17.53 2.05 -28.37
N PHE A 250 -17.25 2.69 -27.25
CA PHE A 250 -17.80 2.36 -25.93
C PHE A 250 -19.32 2.63 -25.81
N ASN A 251 -19.98 3.20 -26.81
CA ASN A 251 -21.43 3.39 -26.83
C ASN A 251 -22.19 2.27 -27.56
N ASN A 252 -21.48 1.36 -28.23
CA ASN A 252 -22.11 0.28 -28.96
C ASN A 252 -22.26 -0.97 -28.08
N ASP A 253 -23.47 -1.17 -27.53
CA ASP A 253 -23.83 -2.32 -26.69
C ASP A 253 -23.82 -3.67 -27.44
N ASN A 254 -23.69 -3.66 -28.78
CA ASN A 254 -23.61 -4.88 -29.60
C ASN A 254 -22.18 -5.34 -29.88
N ASP A 255 -21.17 -4.62 -29.40
CA ASP A 255 -19.77 -4.93 -29.66
C ASP A 255 -19.22 -5.92 -28.61
N ASP A 256 -19.32 -7.21 -28.90
CA ASP A 256 -18.84 -8.29 -28.03
C ASP A 256 -17.30 -8.44 -28.07
N THR A 257 -16.57 -7.67 -28.90
CA THR A 257 -15.12 -7.85 -29.10
C THR A 257 -14.28 -7.44 -27.88
N ILE A 258 -14.61 -6.30 -27.26
CA ILE A 258 -13.87 -5.75 -26.10
C ILE A 258 -14.80 -5.10 -25.07
N ASN A 259 -15.94 -4.54 -25.48
CA ASN A 259 -16.70 -3.64 -24.61
C ASN A 259 -17.23 -4.33 -23.34
N ASN A 260 -17.38 -5.65 -23.34
CA ASN A 260 -17.76 -6.38 -22.14
C ASN A 260 -17.55 -7.91 -22.23
N PRO A 261 -16.32 -8.46 -22.09
CA PRO A 261 -16.13 -9.92 -22.03
C PRO A 261 -16.88 -10.58 -20.85
N HIS A 262 -17.34 -9.77 -19.89
CA HIS A 262 -18.15 -10.16 -18.73
C HIS A 262 -19.68 -10.15 -18.98
N GLY A 263 -20.11 -9.94 -20.23
CA GLY A 263 -21.50 -10.10 -20.69
C GLY A 263 -22.30 -8.81 -20.80
N LYS A 264 -23.49 -8.88 -21.41
CA LYS A 264 -24.46 -7.77 -21.56
C LYS A 264 -25.02 -7.31 -20.21
N GLY A 265 -24.20 -6.62 -19.42
CA GLY A 265 -24.64 -5.88 -18.25
C GLY A 265 -25.21 -4.54 -18.69
N LYS A 266 -26.52 -4.37 -18.53
CA LYS A 266 -27.18 -3.05 -18.60
C LYS A 266 -26.35 -2.02 -17.79
N GLY A 267 -25.76 -1.04 -18.49
CA GLY A 267 -25.03 0.10 -17.93
C GLY A 267 -23.56 -0.22 -17.67
N LYS A 268 -22.57 0.45 -18.27
CA LYS A 268 -22.18 1.85 -18.04
C LYS A 268 -22.16 2.34 -16.57
N GLY A 269 -22.63 1.55 -15.59
CA GLY A 269 -23.02 2.06 -14.27
C GLY A 269 -21.96 2.91 -13.59
N ASP A 270 -20.72 2.39 -13.53
CA ASP A 270 -19.65 3.01 -12.73
C ASP A 270 -18.29 3.09 -13.44
N GLN A 271 -18.20 2.69 -14.72
CA GLN A 271 -16.96 2.72 -15.47
C GLN A 271 -16.60 4.15 -15.89
N ILE A 272 -15.36 4.56 -15.62
CA ILE A 272 -14.83 5.85 -16.04
C ILE A 272 -14.22 5.69 -17.43
N ILE A 273 -14.92 6.20 -18.43
CA ILE A 273 -14.46 6.24 -19.81
C ILE A 273 -13.81 7.61 -20.06
N GLY A 274 -12.52 7.62 -20.37
CA GLY A 274 -11.76 8.85 -20.58
C GLY A 274 -10.25 8.61 -20.54
N GLY A 275 -9.48 9.65 -20.83
CA GLY A 275 -8.03 9.53 -20.95
C GLY A 275 -7.58 8.91 -22.27
N LYS A 276 -6.35 9.20 -22.67
CA LYS A 276 -5.64 8.56 -23.78
C LYS A 276 -4.41 7.79 -23.29
N LYS A 277 -3.84 8.25 -22.17
CA LYS A 277 -2.71 7.64 -21.47
C LYS A 277 -3.08 7.40 -20.01
N LEU A 278 -2.82 6.20 -19.51
CA LEU A 278 -2.82 5.90 -18.07
C LEU A 278 -1.41 5.55 -17.62
N THR A 279 -0.97 6.10 -16.49
CA THR A 279 0.31 5.76 -15.86
C THR A 279 0.06 5.11 -14.51
N VAL A 280 0.46 3.84 -14.36
CA VAL A 280 0.46 3.14 -13.09
C VAL A 280 1.77 3.43 -12.37
N VAL A 281 1.64 3.96 -11.17
CA VAL A 281 2.72 4.26 -10.24
C VAL A 281 2.63 3.25 -9.09
N GLY A 282 3.72 2.57 -8.79
CA GLY A 282 3.80 1.68 -7.64
C GLY A 282 4.08 2.44 -6.35
N ASP A 283 4.76 1.77 -5.43
CA ASP A 283 5.07 2.29 -4.09
C ASP A 283 5.94 3.54 -4.21
N THR A 284 5.64 4.57 -3.41
CA THR A 284 6.42 5.85 -3.38
C THR A 284 6.90 6.23 -1.99
N HIS A 285 6.31 5.65 -0.94
CA HIS A 285 6.86 5.63 0.41
C HIS A 285 7.38 6.99 0.93
N GLY A 286 6.56 8.03 0.85
CA GLY A 286 6.90 9.34 1.40
C GLY A 286 8.13 10.02 0.76
N GLN A 287 8.55 9.61 -0.44
CA GLN A 287 9.63 10.23 -1.22
C GLN A 287 9.10 11.39 -2.08
N PHE A 288 8.77 12.51 -1.43
CA PHE A 288 8.10 13.64 -2.10
C PHE A 288 8.90 14.23 -3.28
N PHE A 289 10.22 14.32 -3.19
CA PHE A 289 11.05 14.89 -4.25
C PHE A 289 11.10 13.98 -5.49
N ASP A 290 11.18 12.67 -5.28
CA ASP A 290 11.09 11.68 -6.35
C ASP A 290 9.70 11.66 -6.99
N LEU A 291 8.65 11.84 -6.19
CA LEU A 291 7.28 11.99 -6.71
C LEU A 291 7.13 13.21 -7.63
N LEU A 292 7.70 14.36 -7.26
CA LEU A 292 7.69 15.53 -8.14
C LEU A 292 8.46 15.26 -9.43
N ASN A 293 9.65 14.66 -9.33
CA ASN A 293 10.45 14.27 -10.49
C ASN A 293 9.71 13.28 -11.41
N LEU A 294 8.95 12.34 -10.85
CA LEU A 294 8.10 11.41 -11.61
C LEU A 294 7.11 12.19 -12.49
N PHE A 295 6.42 13.19 -11.94
CA PHE A 295 5.51 14.02 -12.72
C PHE A 295 6.22 14.91 -13.75
N ASP A 296 7.36 15.49 -13.39
CA ASP A 296 8.17 16.30 -14.31
C ASP A 296 8.69 15.47 -15.50
N LYS A 297 9.03 14.21 -15.26
CA LYS A 297 9.58 13.29 -16.27
C LYS A 297 8.49 12.68 -17.17
N PHE A 298 7.39 12.22 -16.58
CA PHE A 298 6.38 11.45 -17.33
C PHE A 298 5.17 12.27 -17.77
N GLY A 299 5.06 13.53 -17.33
CA GLY A 299 4.01 14.48 -17.68
C GLY A 299 2.99 14.68 -16.56
N HIS A 300 2.51 15.90 -16.37
CA HIS A 300 1.51 16.17 -15.33
C HIS A 300 0.12 15.63 -15.69
N VAL A 301 -0.69 15.41 -14.66
CA VAL A 301 -2.08 14.96 -14.78
C VAL A 301 -2.89 15.92 -15.65
N THR A 302 -3.67 15.34 -16.57
CA THR A 302 -4.66 16.07 -17.35
C THR A 302 -5.92 15.22 -17.52
N GLN A 303 -6.94 15.74 -18.20
CA GLN A 303 -8.08 14.91 -18.60
C GLN A 303 -7.68 13.75 -19.53
N ASP A 304 -6.62 13.92 -20.33
CA ASP A 304 -6.11 12.92 -21.27
C ASP A 304 -5.00 12.04 -20.68
N HIS A 305 -4.39 12.43 -19.55
CA HIS A 305 -3.33 11.68 -18.88
C HIS A 305 -3.73 11.35 -17.44
N ILE A 306 -4.16 10.09 -17.26
CA ILE A 306 -4.62 9.51 -16.02
C ILE A 306 -3.44 8.92 -15.24
N TYR A 307 -3.47 9.03 -13.92
CA TYR A 307 -2.55 8.38 -13.01
C TYR A 307 -3.30 7.44 -12.05
N LEU A 308 -2.75 6.24 -11.87
CA LEU A 308 -3.15 5.29 -10.84
C LEU A 308 -1.97 5.06 -9.89
N PHE A 309 -2.10 5.49 -8.64
CA PHE A 309 -1.16 5.18 -7.56
C PHE A 309 -1.57 3.88 -6.89
N ASN A 310 -0.71 2.87 -6.91
CA ASN A 310 -1.05 1.51 -6.51
C ASN A 310 -0.68 1.20 -5.04
N GLY A 311 -1.04 2.10 -4.13
CA GLY A 311 -0.78 1.96 -2.70
C GLY A 311 0.63 2.39 -2.27
N ASP A 312 0.88 2.27 -0.96
CA ASP A 312 2.19 2.49 -0.32
C ASP A 312 2.81 3.85 -0.68
N PHE A 313 1.99 4.90 -0.54
CA PHE A 313 2.43 6.28 -0.76
C PHE A 313 2.82 6.99 0.54
N VAL A 314 2.63 6.34 1.68
CA VAL A 314 3.12 6.80 3.00
C VAL A 314 4.11 5.81 3.61
N ASP A 315 4.59 6.16 4.81
CA ASP A 315 5.63 5.48 5.57
C ASP A 315 7.02 5.51 4.90
N ARG A 316 8.05 5.15 5.68
CA ARG A 316 9.46 5.04 5.27
C ARG A 316 10.15 6.35 4.96
N GLY A 317 9.67 7.10 3.98
CA GLY A 317 10.17 8.43 3.66
C GLY A 317 9.77 9.42 4.74
N SER A 318 10.49 10.54 4.77
CA SER A 318 10.26 11.61 5.75
C SER A 318 9.33 12.71 5.24
N TRP A 319 8.65 12.47 4.12
CA TRP A 319 7.69 13.39 3.50
C TRP A 319 6.36 12.71 3.14
N SER A 320 5.90 11.77 3.96
CA SER A 320 4.64 11.06 3.74
C SER A 320 3.43 11.99 3.83
N CYS A 321 3.45 12.99 4.72
CA CYS A 321 2.41 14.01 4.80
C CYS A 321 2.30 14.81 3.50
N GLU A 322 3.44 15.20 2.93
CA GLU A 322 3.54 15.98 1.71
C GLU A 322 3.09 15.16 0.51
N VAL A 323 3.51 13.90 0.40
CA VAL A 323 3.03 12.96 -0.63
C VAL A 323 1.51 12.79 -0.53
N ALA A 324 0.99 12.44 0.64
CA ALA A 324 -0.45 12.23 0.83
C ALA A 324 -1.25 13.50 0.49
N LEU A 325 -0.84 14.67 0.97
CA LEU A 325 -1.52 15.94 0.68
C LEU A 325 -1.43 16.32 -0.80
N TYR A 326 -0.29 16.08 -1.44
CA TYR A 326 -0.11 16.34 -2.87
C TYR A 326 -1.05 15.47 -3.71
N LEU A 327 -1.06 14.15 -3.48
CA LEU A 327 -1.98 13.24 -4.16
C LEU A 327 -3.45 13.58 -3.86
N TYR A 328 -3.76 14.05 -2.65
CA TYR A 328 -5.11 14.42 -2.25
C TYR A 328 -5.60 15.69 -2.95
N VAL A 329 -4.75 16.72 -3.06
CA VAL A 329 -5.08 17.92 -3.85
C VAL A 329 -5.25 17.56 -5.32
N LEU A 330 -4.37 16.71 -5.88
CA LEU A 330 -4.55 16.20 -7.24
C LEU A 330 -5.85 15.42 -7.40
N LYS A 331 -6.25 14.60 -6.42
CA LYS A 331 -7.54 13.88 -6.43
C LYS A 331 -8.74 14.83 -6.42
N ILE A 332 -8.66 15.95 -5.70
CA ILE A 332 -9.72 16.96 -5.69
C ILE A 332 -9.80 17.71 -7.03
N LEU A 333 -8.65 18.09 -7.59
CA LEU A 333 -8.59 18.82 -8.87
C LEU A 333 -8.95 17.93 -10.07
N TYR A 334 -8.62 16.63 -10.00
CA TYR A 334 -8.76 15.67 -11.08
C TYR A 334 -9.44 14.37 -10.61
N PRO A 335 -10.69 14.42 -10.12
CA PRO A 335 -11.34 13.27 -9.50
C PRO A 335 -11.52 12.07 -10.44
N LYS A 336 -11.51 12.30 -11.76
CA LYS A 336 -11.62 11.27 -12.81
C LYS A 336 -10.30 10.92 -13.51
N SER A 337 -9.18 11.54 -13.11
CA SER A 337 -7.85 11.28 -13.70
C SER A 337 -6.78 10.95 -12.66
N ILE A 338 -7.11 11.00 -11.37
CA ILE A 338 -6.25 10.54 -10.28
C ILE A 338 -6.97 9.43 -9.54
N PHE A 339 -6.38 8.25 -9.54
CA PHE A 339 -6.86 7.08 -8.84
C PHE A 339 -5.80 6.63 -7.85
N ILE A 340 -6.24 6.17 -6.69
CA ILE A 340 -5.36 5.76 -5.61
C ILE A 340 -5.92 4.46 -5.04
N ASN A 341 -5.26 3.34 -5.34
CA ASN A 341 -5.51 2.11 -4.62
C ASN A 341 -4.86 2.19 -3.24
N ARG A 342 -5.38 1.39 -2.33
CA ARG A 342 -4.83 1.16 -1.01
C ARG A 342 -3.67 0.17 -1.09
N GLY A 343 -2.59 0.45 -0.39
CA GLY A 343 -1.53 -0.48 -0.06
C GLY A 343 -1.61 -0.95 1.39
N ASN A 344 -0.69 -1.82 1.80
CA ASN A 344 -0.66 -2.28 3.19
C ASN A 344 -0.17 -1.18 4.13
N HIS A 345 0.62 -0.22 3.65
CA HIS A 345 1.08 0.92 4.43
C HIS A 345 -0.02 1.95 4.69
N GLU A 346 -1.15 1.94 3.98
CA GLU A 346 -2.32 2.74 4.34
C GLU A 346 -3.19 2.06 5.43
N THR A 347 -2.53 1.51 6.46
CA THR A 347 -3.16 0.86 7.63
C THR A 347 -2.55 1.36 8.94
N ASN A 348 -3.37 1.34 10.00
CA ASN A 348 -2.98 1.87 11.32
C ASN A 348 -1.71 1.20 11.85
N ASP A 349 -1.62 -0.11 11.69
CA ASP A 349 -0.55 -0.90 12.27
C ASP A 349 0.78 -0.71 11.54
N MET A 350 0.74 -0.55 10.21
CA MET A 350 1.94 -0.18 9.44
C MET A 350 2.37 1.25 9.76
N ASN A 351 1.45 2.21 9.76
CA ASN A 351 1.79 3.63 10.01
C ASN A 351 2.43 3.88 11.38
N LYS A 352 2.00 3.14 12.40
CA LYS A 352 2.60 3.18 13.74
C LYS A 352 4.03 2.64 13.75
N THR A 353 4.32 1.67 12.90
CA THR A 353 5.60 0.96 12.86
C THR A 353 6.61 1.70 11.98
N TYR A 354 6.18 2.18 10.82
CA TYR A 354 7.04 2.69 9.75
C TYR A 354 7.04 4.22 9.58
N GLY A 355 6.43 4.94 10.54
CA GLY A 355 6.74 6.33 10.81
C GLY A 355 5.66 7.35 10.46
N PHE A 356 4.64 7.01 9.66
CA PHE A 356 3.63 8.01 9.25
C PHE A 356 2.81 8.54 10.43
N THR A 357 2.49 7.71 11.43
CA THR A 357 1.80 8.19 12.64
C THR A 357 2.62 9.24 13.36
N ASP A 358 3.92 8.98 13.57
CA ASP A 358 4.81 9.90 14.27
C ASP A 358 5.08 11.16 13.43
N GLU A 359 5.19 11.05 12.11
CA GLU A 359 5.30 12.18 11.19
C GLU A 359 4.08 13.10 11.29
N CYS A 360 2.86 12.54 11.25
CA CYS A 360 1.63 13.31 11.41
C CYS A 360 1.57 14.02 12.77
N GLU A 361 1.97 13.35 13.85
CA GLU A 361 2.00 13.94 15.20
C GLU A 361 3.03 15.06 15.32
N PHE A 362 4.22 14.88 14.73
CA PHE A 362 5.28 15.87 14.72
C PHE A 362 4.93 17.10 13.88
N LYS A 363 4.48 16.89 12.63
CA LYS A 363 4.19 17.98 11.69
C LYS A 363 2.86 18.66 12.04
N TYR A 364 1.85 17.91 12.45
CA TYR A 364 0.49 18.41 12.67
C TYR A 364 -0.07 18.05 14.05
N SER A 365 -0.74 16.89 14.16
CA SER A 365 -1.37 16.40 15.38
C SER A 365 -1.88 14.96 15.23
N LYS A 366 -2.14 14.30 16.36
CA LYS A 366 -2.81 12.99 16.41
C LYS A 366 -4.16 12.96 15.69
N LYS A 367 -4.97 14.03 15.81
CA LYS A 367 -6.28 14.12 15.13
C LYS A 367 -6.15 14.15 13.60
N ILE A 368 -5.06 14.70 13.07
CA ILE A 368 -4.79 14.71 11.62
C ILE A 368 -4.41 13.30 11.15
N PHE A 369 -3.63 12.56 11.94
CA PHE A 369 -3.40 11.13 11.67
C PHE A 369 -4.71 10.33 11.68
N GLU A 370 -5.59 10.56 12.65
CA GLU A 370 -6.92 9.91 12.72
C GLU A 370 -7.77 10.23 11.47
N ALA A 371 -7.71 11.47 10.97
CA ALA A 371 -8.35 11.86 9.71
C ALA A 371 -7.77 11.12 8.50
N PHE A 372 -6.44 11.07 8.34
CA PHE A 372 -5.80 10.28 7.29
C PHE A 372 -6.13 8.79 7.39
N ASN A 373 -6.13 8.24 8.60
CA ASN A 373 -6.43 6.83 8.82
C ASN A 373 -7.86 6.49 8.38
N GLN A 374 -8.82 7.38 8.66
CA GLN A 374 -10.20 7.21 8.18
C GLN A 374 -10.30 7.37 6.66
N SER A 375 -9.56 8.31 6.04
CA SER A 375 -9.54 8.46 4.58
C SER A 375 -8.89 7.29 3.86
N PHE A 376 -7.83 6.70 4.42
CA PHE A 376 -7.22 5.46 3.94
C PHE A 376 -8.19 4.28 3.95
N GLY A 377 -9.08 4.26 4.94
CA GLY A 377 -10.19 3.32 5.00
C GLY A 377 -11.15 3.37 3.80
N ALA A 378 -11.21 4.50 3.10
CA ALA A 378 -12.08 4.68 1.93
C ALA A 378 -11.40 4.38 0.59
N LEU A 379 -10.08 4.17 0.55
CA LEU A 379 -9.34 3.91 -0.69
C LEU A 379 -9.81 2.63 -1.39
N PRO A 380 -10.00 2.63 -2.72
CA PRO A 380 -10.09 1.43 -3.54
C PRO A 380 -9.05 0.35 -3.24
N LEU A 381 -9.42 -0.92 -3.40
CA LEU A 381 -8.50 -2.05 -3.19
C LEU A 381 -7.90 -2.56 -4.50
N ALA A 382 -8.49 -2.19 -5.63
CA ALA A 382 -8.04 -2.58 -6.95
C ALA A 382 -8.57 -1.62 -8.02
N CYS A 383 -7.98 -1.68 -9.21
CA CYS A 383 -8.47 -1.01 -10.40
C CYS A 383 -8.43 -1.98 -11.58
N LEU A 384 -9.54 -2.14 -12.29
CA LEU A 384 -9.60 -2.86 -13.55
C LEU A 384 -9.48 -1.85 -14.71
N ILE A 385 -8.39 -1.93 -15.45
CA ILE A 385 -8.07 -1.03 -16.55
C ILE A 385 -8.40 -1.73 -17.86
N ASN A 386 -9.12 -1.03 -18.74
CA ASN A 386 -9.58 -1.46 -20.05
C ASN A 386 -10.27 -2.84 -20.02
N GLN A 387 -10.97 -3.14 -18.92
CA GLN A 387 -11.59 -4.45 -18.64
C GLN A 387 -10.63 -5.66 -18.77
N THR A 388 -9.31 -5.45 -18.69
CA THR A 388 -8.35 -6.49 -19.08
C THR A 388 -7.03 -6.48 -18.30
N TYR A 389 -6.72 -5.41 -17.57
CA TYR A 389 -5.58 -5.37 -16.65
C TYR A 389 -6.09 -5.12 -15.24
N LEU A 390 -5.92 -6.11 -14.35
CA LEU A 390 -6.30 -5.95 -12.95
C LEU A 390 -5.08 -5.44 -12.17
N CYS A 391 -5.21 -4.27 -11.58
CA CYS A 391 -4.18 -3.63 -10.76
C CYS A 391 -4.58 -3.68 -9.29
N MET A 392 -3.73 -4.24 -8.42
CA MET A 392 -3.86 -4.17 -6.96
C MET A 392 -2.48 -4.05 -6.33
N HIS A 393 -2.39 -3.61 -5.08
CA HIS A 393 -1.08 -3.41 -4.45
C HIS A 393 -0.31 -4.73 -4.23
N GLY A 394 -0.94 -5.66 -3.52
CA GLY A 394 -0.45 -7.00 -3.21
C GLY A 394 -0.64 -7.95 -4.40
N GLY A 395 -1.49 -8.97 -4.29
CA GLY A 395 -1.61 -9.93 -5.41
C GLY A 395 -2.83 -10.82 -5.35
N LEU A 396 -2.63 -12.07 -5.74
CA LEU A 396 -3.70 -13.06 -5.92
C LEU A 396 -4.02 -13.84 -4.64
N PHE A 397 -5.01 -14.72 -4.77
CA PHE A 397 -5.78 -15.24 -3.66
C PHE A 397 -5.41 -16.66 -3.30
N SER A 398 -5.75 -17.06 -2.07
CA SER A 398 -5.63 -18.45 -1.60
C SER A 398 -6.64 -19.41 -2.26
N ASN A 399 -7.71 -18.88 -2.85
CA ASN A 399 -8.79 -19.65 -3.45
C ASN A 399 -8.92 -19.37 -4.96
N ASP A 400 -8.86 -20.42 -5.78
CA ASP A 400 -8.97 -20.34 -7.24
C ASP A 400 -10.36 -19.96 -7.75
N LYS A 401 -11.38 -19.98 -6.89
CA LYS A 401 -12.75 -19.60 -7.24
C LYS A 401 -13.00 -18.09 -7.19
N VAL A 402 -12.03 -17.31 -6.73
CA VAL A 402 -12.18 -15.85 -6.63
C VAL A 402 -12.29 -15.25 -8.02
N THR A 403 -13.27 -14.39 -8.18
CA THR A 403 -13.58 -13.67 -9.41
C THR A 403 -13.48 -12.16 -9.21
N LEU A 404 -13.48 -11.41 -10.31
CA LEU A 404 -13.62 -9.94 -10.26
C LEU A 404 -14.88 -9.49 -9.50
N LYS A 405 -15.97 -10.28 -9.54
CA LYS A 405 -17.20 -9.99 -8.79
C LYS A 405 -16.98 -10.04 -7.28
N ASP A 406 -16.15 -10.98 -6.81
CA ASP A 406 -15.84 -11.10 -5.38
C ASP A 406 -15.03 -9.90 -4.89
N ILE A 407 -14.07 -9.42 -5.70
CA ILE A 407 -13.31 -8.19 -5.44
C ILE A 407 -14.26 -7.00 -5.36
N LYS A 408 -15.15 -6.82 -6.37
CA LYS A 408 -16.16 -5.73 -6.39
C LYS A 408 -17.07 -5.76 -5.16
N SER A 409 -17.31 -6.93 -4.59
CA SER A 409 -18.25 -7.13 -3.48
C SER A 409 -17.62 -6.94 -2.08
N ILE A 410 -16.31 -6.69 -1.97
CA ILE A 410 -15.69 -6.43 -0.66
C ILE A 410 -16.25 -5.11 -0.11
N ASN A 411 -16.82 -5.15 1.09
CA ASN A 411 -17.33 -3.96 1.77
C ASN A 411 -16.18 -3.21 2.49
N ARG A 412 -15.80 -2.03 1.97
CA ARG A 412 -14.80 -1.14 2.61
C ARG A 412 -15.32 -0.37 3.83
N PHE A 413 -16.64 -0.37 4.05
CA PHE A 413 -17.31 0.33 5.15
C PHE A 413 -18.15 -0.64 6.01
N PRO A 414 -17.51 -1.56 6.76
CA PRO A 414 -18.23 -2.48 7.64
C PRO A 414 -19.06 -1.76 8.71
N SER A 415 -20.17 -2.38 9.12
CA SER A 415 -21.08 -1.83 10.14
C SER A 415 -20.46 -1.66 11.52
N ASN A 416 -19.38 -2.40 11.81
CA ASN A 416 -18.60 -2.26 13.05
C ASN A 416 -17.75 -0.97 13.10
N GLY A 417 -17.74 -0.15 12.03
CA GLY A 417 -17.02 1.12 11.97
C GLY A 417 -15.54 1.01 11.60
N SER A 418 -14.95 -0.19 11.62
CA SER A 418 -13.55 -0.41 11.27
C SER A 418 -13.38 -0.61 9.77
N SER A 419 -12.76 0.37 9.12
CA SER A 419 -12.30 0.30 7.73
C SER A 419 -10.87 -0.26 7.59
N GLN A 420 -10.28 -0.80 8.66
CA GLN A 420 -9.00 -1.51 8.59
C GLN A 420 -9.18 -2.88 7.91
N PRO A 421 -8.27 -3.30 7.04
CA PRO A 421 -8.33 -4.63 6.43
C PRO A 421 -8.29 -5.72 7.51
N PRO A 422 -9.07 -6.81 7.35
CA PRO A 422 -8.95 -7.98 8.22
C PRO A 422 -7.57 -8.63 8.11
N LYS A 423 -7.24 -9.55 9.03
CA LYS A 423 -5.98 -10.31 8.98
C LYS A 423 -6.04 -11.55 8.07
N GLU A 424 -7.18 -11.81 7.45
CA GLU A 424 -7.45 -12.93 6.56
C GLU A 424 -8.51 -12.54 5.52
N GLY A 425 -8.63 -13.33 4.45
CA GLY A 425 -9.59 -13.11 3.38
C GLY A 425 -9.12 -12.14 2.29
N LEU A 426 -10.00 -11.87 1.32
CA LEU A 426 -9.64 -11.23 0.05
C LEU A 426 -9.02 -9.83 0.20
N ALA A 427 -9.56 -9.01 1.11
CA ALA A 427 -9.05 -7.66 1.34
C ALA A 427 -7.62 -7.66 1.89
N MET A 428 -7.27 -8.67 2.70
CA MET A 428 -5.89 -8.87 3.15
C MET A 428 -5.03 -9.35 2.00
N GLU A 429 -5.50 -10.33 1.24
CA GLU A 429 -4.72 -10.93 0.16
C GLU A 429 -4.38 -9.93 -0.95
N LEU A 430 -5.33 -9.05 -1.32
CA LEU A 430 -5.11 -7.93 -2.26
C LEU A 430 -3.98 -6.98 -1.85
N LEU A 431 -3.60 -6.94 -0.58
CA LEU A 431 -2.61 -6.00 -0.05
C LEU A 431 -1.29 -6.68 0.34
N TRP A 432 -1.27 -8.00 0.53
CA TRP A 432 -0.16 -8.68 1.21
C TRP A 432 0.41 -9.90 0.48
N THR A 433 -0.26 -10.44 -0.54
CA THR A 433 0.27 -11.62 -1.24
C THR A 433 1.30 -11.25 -2.28
N ASP A 434 2.37 -12.03 -2.36
CA ASP A 434 3.50 -11.83 -3.28
C ASP A 434 3.58 -12.92 -4.34
N PRO A 435 4.14 -12.63 -5.52
CA PRO A 435 4.46 -13.68 -6.48
C PRO A 435 5.61 -14.57 -6.01
N GLN A 436 5.66 -15.78 -6.58
CA GLN A 436 6.82 -16.66 -6.55
C GLN A 436 7.05 -17.24 -7.96
N GLU A 437 8.28 -17.72 -8.20
CA GLU A 437 8.66 -18.34 -9.47
C GLU A 437 8.06 -19.75 -9.62
N ILE A 438 7.95 -20.49 -8.52
CA ILE A 438 7.50 -21.87 -8.50
C ILE A 438 5.96 -21.91 -8.56
N ASN A 439 5.40 -22.85 -9.32
CA ASN A 439 3.96 -23.10 -9.33
C ASN A 439 3.39 -23.44 -7.95
N GLY A 440 2.10 -23.14 -7.76
CA GLY A 440 1.35 -23.40 -6.54
C GLY A 440 1.32 -22.19 -5.60
N ARG A 441 1.16 -22.49 -4.31
CA ARG A 441 1.10 -21.49 -3.25
C ARG A 441 2.06 -21.87 -2.14
N SER A 442 2.67 -20.89 -1.49
CA SER A 442 3.51 -21.13 -0.31
C SER A 442 3.24 -20.09 0.80
N PRO A 443 3.63 -20.37 2.04
CA PRO A 443 3.55 -19.38 3.11
C PRO A 443 4.31 -18.10 2.73
N SER A 444 3.79 -16.94 3.15
CA SER A 444 4.46 -15.67 2.88
C SER A 444 5.80 -15.55 3.60
N LYS A 445 6.83 -15.12 2.87
CA LYS A 445 8.12 -14.71 3.45
C LYS A 445 7.98 -13.52 4.41
N ARG A 446 6.90 -12.74 4.31
CA ARG A 446 6.58 -11.63 5.22
C ARG A 446 5.93 -12.08 6.54
N GLY A 447 5.42 -13.32 6.62
CA GLY A 447 4.70 -13.83 7.80
C GLY A 447 3.21 -13.48 7.87
N ILE A 448 2.68 -12.77 6.86
CA ILE A 448 1.25 -12.52 6.63
C ILE A 448 0.96 -12.65 5.13
N GLY A 449 -0.23 -13.14 4.78
CA GLY A 449 -0.56 -13.47 3.40
C GLY A 449 0.07 -14.79 2.94
N MET A 450 0.29 -14.90 1.63
CA MET A 450 0.82 -16.08 0.96
C MET A 450 1.61 -15.66 -0.29
N GLN A 451 2.33 -16.61 -0.87
CA GLN A 451 2.94 -16.46 -2.18
C GLN A 451 2.18 -17.27 -3.23
N PHE A 452 2.10 -16.79 -4.48
CA PHE A 452 1.40 -17.47 -5.59
C PHE A 452 2.27 -17.61 -6.85
N GLY A 453 2.20 -18.78 -7.47
CA GLY A 453 2.98 -19.12 -8.66
C GLY A 453 2.34 -18.74 -9.99
N PRO A 454 3.07 -18.94 -11.11
CA PRO A 454 2.60 -18.63 -12.46
C PRO A 454 1.28 -19.32 -12.84
N ASP A 455 1.07 -20.57 -12.42
CA ASP A 455 -0.15 -21.34 -12.69
C ASP A 455 -1.40 -20.73 -12.03
N ILE A 456 -1.25 -20.07 -10.87
CA ILE A 456 -2.35 -19.37 -10.20
C ILE A 456 -2.75 -18.15 -11.03
N THR A 457 -1.75 -17.38 -11.46
CA THR A 457 -1.95 -16.14 -12.21
C THR A 457 -2.53 -16.40 -13.59
N GLU A 458 -2.04 -17.41 -14.29
CA GLU A 458 -2.60 -17.83 -15.57
C GLU A 458 -4.06 -18.28 -15.41
N ARG A 459 -4.37 -19.15 -14.44
CA ARG A 459 -5.75 -19.62 -14.21
C ARG A 459 -6.69 -18.48 -13.86
N PHE A 460 -6.26 -17.55 -13.01
CA PHE A 460 -7.07 -16.38 -12.66
C PHE A 460 -7.33 -15.48 -13.87
N CYS A 461 -6.30 -15.23 -14.69
CA CYS A 461 -6.43 -14.43 -15.90
C CYS A 461 -7.39 -15.07 -16.90
N LEU A 462 -7.27 -16.38 -17.13
CA LEU A 462 -8.14 -17.12 -18.04
C LEU A 462 -9.59 -17.21 -17.55
N SER A 463 -9.80 -17.46 -16.25
CA SER A 463 -11.14 -17.58 -15.66
C SER A 463 -11.88 -16.25 -15.62
N ASN A 464 -11.15 -15.15 -15.43
CA ASN A 464 -11.70 -13.80 -15.41
C ASN A 464 -11.56 -13.08 -16.76
N LYS A 465 -11.09 -13.73 -17.81
CA LYS A 465 -10.92 -13.13 -19.16
C LYS A 465 -10.12 -11.81 -19.16
N ILE A 466 -9.11 -11.72 -18.31
CA ILE A 466 -8.17 -10.59 -18.27
C ILE A 466 -6.80 -11.02 -18.80
N ARG A 467 -6.01 -10.05 -19.27
CA ARG A 467 -4.70 -10.29 -19.88
C ARG A 467 -3.60 -10.45 -18.84
N LYS A 468 -3.48 -9.48 -17.94
CA LYS A 468 -2.39 -9.40 -16.96
C LYS A 468 -2.86 -8.86 -15.62
N ILE A 469 -2.11 -9.23 -14.59
CA ILE A 469 -2.13 -8.60 -13.27
C ILE A 469 -1.01 -7.56 -13.23
N ILE A 470 -1.29 -6.38 -12.68
CA ILE A 470 -0.30 -5.36 -12.36
C ILE A 470 -0.28 -5.21 -10.84
N ARG A 471 0.90 -5.23 -10.24
CA ARG A 471 1.05 -5.11 -8.79
C ARG A 471 2.29 -4.35 -8.35
N SER A 472 2.41 -4.11 -7.05
CA SER A 472 3.52 -3.35 -6.45
C SER A 472 4.09 -4.08 -5.23
N HIS A 473 4.21 -3.45 -4.06
CA HIS A 473 4.52 -4.07 -2.76
C HIS A 473 5.93 -4.69 -2.61
N GLU A 474 6.58 -5.08 -3.70
CA GLU A 474 7.95 -5.62 -3.74
C GLU A 474 8.89 -4.69 -4.48
N VAL A 475 10.00 -4.35 -3.83
CA VAL A 475 11.11 -3.64 -4.47
C VAL A 475 11.66 -4.48 -5.61
N ARG A 476 11.71 -3.90 -6.82
CA ARG A 476 12.41 -4.46 -7.97
C ARG A 476 13.60 -3.58 -8.28
N MET A 477 14.78 -4.16 -8.46
CA MET A 477 16.02 -3.40 -8.63
C MET A 477 15.99 -2.45 -9.83
N ASN A 478 15.30 -2.85 -10.90
CA ASN A 478 15.08 -2.02 -12.09
C ASN A 478 13.77 -1.21 -12.02
N GLY A 479 13.13 -1.11 -10.86
CA GLY A 479 11.82 -0.47 -10.65
C GLY A 479 10.63 -1.27 -11.19
N ILE A 480 10.82 -2.09 -12.22
CA ILE A 480 9.76 -2.90 -12.84
C ILE A 480 10.29 -4.28 -13.17
N GLU A 481 9.43 -5.29 -13.03
CA GLU A 481 9.70 -6.64 -13.50
C GLU A 481 8.46 -7.25 -14.17
N ASN A 482 8.69 -7.94 -15.30
CA ASN A 482 7.66 -8.69 -16.02
C ASN A 482 7.88 -10.18 -15.72
N GLU A 483 6.95 -10.78 -14.99
CA GLU A 483 7.12 -12.06 -14.32
C GLU A 483 6.06 -13.06 -14.80
N GLN A 484 6.21 -14.31 -14.34
CA GLN A 484 5.18 -15.35 -14.48
C GLN A 484 4.69 -15.52 -15.93
N ASN A 485 5.65 -15.71 -16.84
CA ASN A 485 5.42 -15.85 -18.28
C ASN A 485 4.65 -14.65 -18.87
N GLY A 486 4.94 -13.44 -18.41
CA GLY A 486 4.31 -12.23 -18.93
C GLY A 486 2.89 -11.97 -18.44
N ARG A 487 2.35 -12.75 -17.51
CA ARG A 487 1.00 -12.54 -16.96
C ARG A 487 0.98 -11.58 -15.77
N LEU A 488 2.12 -11.30 -15.16
CA LEU A 488 2.26 -10.43 -14.01
C LEU A 488 3.30 -9.34 -14.29
N MET A 489 3.02 -8.10 -13.91
CA MET A 489 4.04 -7.06 -13.81
C MET A 489 4.07 -6.48 -12.40
N THR A 490 5.25 -6.41 -11.82
CA THR A 490 5.50 -5.74 -10.54
C THR A 490 6.14 -4.38 -10.82
N VAL A 491 5.57 -3.29 -10.29
CA VAL A 491 6.07 -1.92 -10.41
C VAL A 491 6.30 -1.31 -9.02
N PHE A 492 7.47 -0.72 -8.83
CA PHE A 492 7.92 -0.04 -7.62
C PHE A 492 8.49 1.33 -8.01
N SER A 493 7.97 2.40 -7.44
CA SER A 493 8.24 3.78 -7.89
C SER A 493 9.05 4.61 -6.89
N ALA A 494 9.61 3.97 -5.87
CA ALA A 494 10.48 4.58 -4.87
C ALA A 494 11.96 4.28 -5.24
N PRO A 495 12.64 5.17 -5.98
CA PRO A 495 14.05 4.97 -6.35
C PRO A 495 14.96 5.12 -5.13
N ASN A 496 16.11 4.46 -5.15
CA ASN A 496 17.06 4.36 -4.03
C ASN A 496 16.34 4.20 -2.69
N TYR A 497 15.42 3.23 -2.62
CA TYR A 497 14.47 3.11 -1.53
C TYR A 497 15.15 3.15 -0.16
N CYS A 498 14.59 3.95 0.75
CA CYS A 498 15.15 4.22 2.08
C CYS A 498 16.64 4.67 2.03
N ASP A 499 17.00 5.47 1.03
CA ASP A 499 18.32 6.07 0.79
C ASP A 499 19.48 5.07 0.72
N SER A 500 19.21 3.77 0.57
CA SER A 500 20.22 2.72 0.73
C SER A 500 20.07 1.52 -0.19
N THR A 501 18.89 1.32 -0.80
CA THR A 501 18.63 0.11 -1.60
C THR A 501 19.26 0.19 -3.00
N GLY A 502 19.47 1.39 -3.55
CA GLY A 502 20.09 1.58 -4.87
C GLY A 502 19.26 1.10 -6.07
N ASN A 503 17.98 0.73 -5.87
CA ASN A 503 17.05 0.38 -6.96
C ASN A 503 16.63 1.62 -7.78
N LEU A 504 16.18 1.41 -9.01
CA LEU A 504 15.44 2.42 -9.78
C LEU A 504 13.98 2.47 -9.34
N GLY A 505 13.34 3.61 -9.59
CA GLY A 505 11.88 3.72 -9.62
C GLY A 505 11.38 3.46 -11.04
N GLY A 506 10.17 2.93 -11.19
CA GLY A 506 9.55 2.76 -12.51
C GLY A 506 8.05 3.02 -12.54
N VAL A 507 7.52 3.17 -13.75
CA VAL A 507 6.10 3.36 -14.04
C VAL A 507 5.67 2.51 -15.25
N ILE A 508 4.39 2.15 -15.32
CA ILE A 508 3.80 1.46 -16.48
C ILE A 508 2.85 2.41 -17.18
N HIS A 509 3.08 2.68 -18.46
CA HIS A 509 2.18 3.45 -19.31
C HIS A 509 1.26 2.52 -20.12
N ILE A 510 -0.01 2.89 -20.22
CA ILE A 510 -1.03 2.21 -21.01
C ILE A 510 -1.61 3.23 -21.99
N GLU A 511 -1.46 2.96 -23.28
CA GLU A 511 -1.86 3.86 -24.37
C GLU A 511 -2.49 3.04 -25.51
N GLU A 512 -3.21 3.71 -26.41
CA GLU A 512 -3.75 3.08 -27.62
C GLU A 512 -2.63 2.46 -28.47
N ASN A 513 -2.82 1.21 -28.89
CA ASN A 513 -1.95 0.58 -29.87
C ASN A 513 -2.41 0.94 -31.28
N SER A 514 -1.69 1.84 -31.95
CA SER A 514 -2.01 2.24 -33.33
C SER A 514 -1.95 1.09 -34.35
N ASN A 515 -1.28 -0.02 -34.01
CA ASN A 515 -1.21 -1.21 -34.86
C ASN A 515 -2.39 -2.18 -34.67
N TYR A 516 -3.25 -1.94 -33.67
CA TYR A 516 -4.46 -2.71 -33.46
C TYR A 516 -5.35 -2.70 -34.72
N LYS A 517 -5.95 -3.85 -35.02
CA LYS A 517 -6.86 -4.08 -36.13
C LYS A 517 -8.13 -4.72 -35.58
N LYS A 518 -9.20 -3.94 -35.44
CA LYS A 518 -10.48 -4.41 -34.90
C LYS A 518 -11.06 -5.61 -35.65
N ASP A 519 -10.87 -5.65 -36.97
CA ASP A 519 -11.32 -6.75 -37.83
C ASP A 519 -10.63 -8.09 -37.57
N LEU A 520 -9.47 -8.07 -36.91
CA LEU A 520 -8.71 -9.26 -36.53
C LEU A 520 -8.90 -9.65 -35.05
N ASP A 521 -9.70 -8.91 -34.28
CA ASP A 521 -9.96 -9.19 -32.87
C ASP A 521 -11.14 -10.15 -32.71
N ASP A 522 -10.87 -11.33 -32.14
CA ASP A 522 -11.88 -12.36 -31.88
C ASP A 522 -12.41 -12.34 -30.42
N GLY A 523 -11.99 -11.36 -29.62
CA GLY A 523 -12.32 -11.22 -28.20
C GLY A 523 -11.67 -12.28 -27.29
N GLN A 524 -10.79 -13.13 -27.82
CA GLN A 524 -10.13 -14.22 -27.08
C GLN A 524 -8.66 -13.93 -26.78
N GLY A 525 -8.23 -12.72 -27.05
CA GLY A 525 -6.86 -12.30 -26.90
C GLY A 525 -6.23 -12.52 -25.52
N TYR A 526 -7.03 -12.45 -24.46
CA TYR A 526 -6.62 -12.76 -23.09
C TYR A 526 -6.08 -14.19 -22.89
N LYS A 527 -6.31 -15.11 -23.84
CA LYS A 527 -5.79 -16.49 -23.79
C LYS A 527 -4.30 -16.57 -24.11
N THR A 528 -3.76 -15.61 -24.86
CA THR A 528 -2.35 -15.59 -25.28
C THR A 528 -1.60 -14.45 -24.63
N VAL A 529 -0.44 -14.72 -24.03
CA VAL A 529 0.40 -13.70 -23.41
C VAL A 529 0.97 -12.74 -24.44
N GLU A 530 1.50 -13.27 -25.55
CA GLU A 530 2.15 -12.52 -26.63
C GLU A 530 1.20 -12.22 -27.78
N GLU A 531 0.01 -11.71 -27.47
CA GLU A 531 -0.92 -11.32 -28.51
C GLU A 531 -0.42 -10.09 -29.30
N LYS A 532 -0.33 -10.26 -30.62
CA LYS A 532 0.13 -9.20 -31.53
C LYS A 532 -0.92 -8.13 -31.81
N ASN A 533 -2.21 -8.47 -31.71
CA ASN A 533 -3.33 -7.57 -31.97
C ASN A 533 -3.95 -7.00 -30.68
N CYS A 534 -3.13 -6.62 -29.70
CA CYS A 534 -3.65 -6.06 -28.45
C CYS A 534 -4.13 -4.60 -28.68
N PRO A 535 -5.31 -4.19 -28.18
CA PRO A 535 -5.83 -2.83 -28.42
C PRO A 535 -5.07 -1.73 -27.67
N TRP A 536 -4.48 -2.06 -26.53
CA TRP A 536 -3.62 -1.14 -25.78
C TRP A 536 -2.23 -1.71 -25.65
N ILE A 537 -1.23 -0.83 -25.76
CA ILE A 537 0.16 -1.17 -25.53
C ILE A 537 0.57 -0.78 -24.11
N LEU A 538 1.34 -1.66 -23.47
CA LEU A 538 1.96 -1.40 -22.19
C LEU A 538 3.43 -1.13 -22.41
N THR A 539 3.90 0.05 -22.00
CA THR A 539 5.30 0.43 -22.02
C THR A 539 5.78 0.74 -20.61
N THR A 540 7.07 0.61 -20.37
CA THR A 540 7.68 0.78 -19.06
C THR A 540 8.81 1.78 -19.13
N GLU A 541 8.85 2.71 -18.20
CA GLU A 541 9.93 3.68 -18.06
C GLU A 541 10.44 3.71 -16.61
N THR A 542 11.73 4.03 -16.45
CA THR A 542 12.41 4.06 -15.14
C THR A 542 13.10 5.39 -14.88
N PHE A 543 13.41 5.65 -13.61
CA PHE A 543 14.06 6.87 -13.16
C PHE A 543 14.92 6.63 -11.92
N GLU A 544 15.98 7.43 -11.80
CA GLU A 544 16.87 7.47 -10.65
C GLU A 544 16.32 8.40 -9.57
N ALA A 545 16.81 8.22 -8.34
CA ALA A 545 16.47 9.09 -7.22
C ALA A 545 17.04 10.49 -7.45
N VAL A 546 16.28 11.52 -7.07
CA VAL A 546 16.74 12.91 -7.14
C VAL A 546 17.26 13.38 -5.77
N PRO A 547 18.16 14.38 -5.75
CA PRO A 547 18.59 14.99 -4.49
C PRO A 547 17.40 15.55 -3.70
N HIS A 548 17.38 15.25 -2.41
CA HIS A 548 16.44 15.81 -1.44
C HIS A 548 17.21 16.42 -0.25
N PRO A 549 16.55 17.23 0.60
CA PRO A 549 17.17 17.72 1.84
C PRO A 549 17.73 16.58 2.69
N ASP A 550 18.80 16.86 3.43
CA ASP A 550 19.47 15.91 4.32
C ASP A 550 18.58 15.59 5.54
N LEU A 551 17.64 14.68 5.31
CA LEU A 551 16.70 14.16 6.29
C LEU A 551 16.55 12.66 6.02
N LYS A 552 17.17 11.85 6.89
CA LYS A 552 17.16 10.40 6.76
C LYS A 552 15.74 9.83 6.66
N PRO A 553 15.55 8.62 6.10
CA PRO A 553 14.28 7.92 6.11
C PRO A 553 13.77 7.72 7.54
N MET A 554 12.45 7.74 7.73
CA MET A 554 11.77 7.57 9.00
C MET A 554 12.28 8.52 10.08
N ALA A 555 12.65 9.76 9.73
CA ALA A 555 13.26 10.73 10.64
C ALA A 555 12.41 11.00 11.90
N TYR A 556 11.08 10.85 11.80
CA TYR A 556 10.14 11.08 12.89
C TYR A 556 9.80 9.81 13.67
N SER A 557 10.13 8.61 13.16
CA SER A 557 9.75 7.35 13.79
C SER A 557 10.39 7.21 15.15
N LYS A 558 9.56 7.00 16.17
CA LYS A 558 9.99 6.68 17.54
C LYS A 558 10.27 5.18 17.69
N GLY A 559 9.89 4.35 16.71
CA GLY A 559 9.83 2.89 16.80
C GLY A 559 11.14 2.13 16.66
N GLY A 560 12.28 2.78 16.38
CA GLY A 560 13.57 2.10 16.25
C GLY A 560 13.71 1.16 15.04
N PHE A 561 12.68 1.03 14.19
CA PHE A 561 12.71 0.33 12.90
C PHE A 561 13.39 1.13 11.78
N GLY A 562 13.89 2.34 12.09
CA GLY A 562 14.65 3.17 11.16
C GLY A 562 15.87 2.44 10.57
N PHE A 563 16.15 2.68 9.29
CA PHE A 563 17.32 2.13 8.60
C PHE A 563 18.64 2.61 9.20
#